data_AF-A0A9D8MS96-F1
#
_entry.id   AF-A0A9D8MS96-F1
#
_cell.length_a   1.000
_cell.length_b   1.000
_cell.length_c   1.000
_cell.angle_alpha   90.00
_cell.angle_beta   90.00
_cell.angle_gamma   90.00
#
_symmetry.space_group_name_H-M   'P 1'
#
loop_
_entity.id
_entity.type
_entity.pdbx_description
1 polymer ?
#
loop_
_entity_poly.entity_id
_entity_poly.type
_entity_poly.pdbx_seq_one_letter_code
_entity_poly.pdbx_strand_id
1 'polypeptide(L)'
;TVRRLKDSGIEVSLFLSPDAAQIEAARRIGSQFIELHTGAFAEACYVGPDAEEAEVQRLITAANQAHQLGLKVNAGHGINYTNIRQIYRVPHLVELNIGHSIISRSVTVGIVQAVQEMLGLMKEYKQ
;
A
#
# COMPACT_ATOMS: atom_id res chain seq x y z
N THR A 1 -21.85 -5.32 3.95
CA THR A 1 -20.80 -5.08 4.96
C THR A 1 -20.37 -3.64 5.04
N VAL A 2 -19.88 -3.02 3.95
CA VAL A 2 -19.38 -1.63 3.93
C VAL A 2 -20.35 -0.63 4.58
N ARG A 3 -21.60 -0.57 4.12
CA ARG A 3 -22.64 0.31 4.68
C ARG A 3 -22.78 0.15 6.20
N ARG A 4 -22.95 -1.08 6.69
CA ARG A 4 -23.13 -1.37 8.12
C ARG A 4 -21.96 -0.87 8.99
N LEU A 5 -20.72 -1.05 8.53
CA LEU A 5 -19.53 -0.57 9.24
C LEU A 5 -19.48 0.96 9.24
N LYS A 6 -19.77 1.59 8.10
CA LYS A 6 -19.83 3.05 7.99
C LYS A 6 -20.91 3.68 8.86
N ASP A 7 -22.11 3.09 8.89
CA ASP A 7 -23.21 3.54 9.75
C ASP A 7 -22.86 3.44 11.24
N SER A 8 -21.84 2.64 11.58
CA SER A 8 -21.27 2.52 12.93
C SER A 8 -20.06 3.44 13.16
N GLY A 9 -19.73 4.34 12.24
CA GLY A 9 -18.61 5.26 12.33
C GLY A 9 -17.23 4.66 12.01
N ILE A 10 -17.18 3.46 11.41
CA ILE A 10 -15.92 2.78 11.09
C ILE A 10 -15.47 3.17 9.67
N GLU A 11 -14.24 3.67 9.54
CA GLU A 11 -13.60 3.83 8.24
C GLU A 11 -13.27 2.45 7.64
N VAL A 12 -13.79 2.21 6.44
CA VAL A 12 -13.60 0.96 5.69
C VAL A 12 -12.58 1.18 4.60
N SER A 13 -11.58 0.30 4.58
CA SER A 13 -10.63 0.11 3.48
C SER A 13 -10.86 -1.26 2.84
N LEU A 14 -10.76 -1.34 1.51
CA LEU A 14 -10.85 -2.59 0.77
C LEU A 14 -9.48 -2.96 0.21
N PHE A 15 -8.99 -4.14 0.58
CA PHE A 15 -7.76 -4.70 0.03
C PHE A 15 -8.04 -5.30 -1.35
N LEU A 16 -7.36 -4.80 -2.39
CA LEU A 16 -7.63 -5.16 -3.78
C LEU A 16 -6.38 -5.10 -4.67
N SER A 17 -6.41 -5.79 -5.80
CA SER A 17 -5.35 -5.70 -6.80
C SER A 17 -5.37 -4.33 -7.49
N PRO A 18 -4.24 -3.82 -8.00
CA PRO A 18 -4.21 -2.60 -8.81
C PRO A 18 -4.85 -2.87 -10.18
N ASP A 19 -6.17 -2.91 -10.18
CA ASP A 19 -7.06 -3.22 -11.30
C ASP A 19 -8.22 -2.21 -11.34
N ALA A 20 -8.47 -1.66 -12.52
CA ALA A 20 -9.41 -0.56 -12.71
C ALA A 20 -10.86 -0.94 -12.35
N ALA A 21 -11.28 -2.18 -12.64
CA ALA A 21 -12.64 -2.64 -12.38
C ALA A 21 -12.88 -2.85 -10.88
N GLN A 22 -11.88 -3.34 -10.15
CA GLN A 22 -11.94 -3.46 -8.69
C GLN A 22 -12.00 -2.09 -8.00
N ILE A 23 -11.22 -1.11 -8.46
CA ILE A 23 -11.23 0.25 -7.92
C ILE A 23 -12.60 0.92 -8.14
N GLU A 24 -13.17 0.79 -9.34
CA GLU A 24 -14.51 1.32 -9.61
C GLU A 24 -15.59 0.61 -8.78
N ALA A 25 -15.46 -0.71 -8.58
CA ALA A 25 -16.35 -1.44 -7.67
C ALA A 25 -16.23 -0.93 -6.23
N ALA A 26 -15.01 -0.68 -5.73
CA ALA A 26 -14.76 -0.13 -4.39
C ALA A 26 -15.44 1.22 -4.19
N ARG A 27 -15.39 2.08 -5.22
CA ARG A 27 -16.16 3.32 -5.24
C ARG A 27 -17.65 3.06 -5.18
N ARG A 28 -18.22 2.28 -6.10
CA ARG A 28 -19.68 2.05 -6.18
C ARG A 28 -20.29 1.53 -4.86
N ILE A 29 -19.55 0.71 -4.12
CA ILE A 29 -20.02 0.18 -2.83
C ILE A 29 -19.82 1.15 -1.65
N GLY A 30 -19.24 2.32 -1.91
CA GLY A 30 -19.15 3.44 -0.97
C GLY A 30 -17.98 3.35 0.02
N SER A 31 -16.90 2.64 -0.32
CA SER A 31 -15.69 2.62 0.52
C SER A 31 -15.07 4.02 0.65
N GLN A 32 -14.41 4.30 1.78
CA GLN A 32 -13.64 5.54 1.95
C GLN A 32 -12.19 5.36 1.52
N PHE A 33 -11.64 4.18 1.81
CA PHE A 33 -10.28 3.81 1.48
C PHE A 33 -10.25 2.57 0.56
N ILE A 34 -9.14 2.43 -0.13
CA ILE A 34 -8.67 1.16 -0.67
C ILE A 34 -7.25 0.91 -0.18
N GLU A 35 -6.84 -0.35 -0.17
CA GLU A 35 -5.45 -0.73 0.03
C GLU A 35 -4.99 -1.52 -1.20
N LEU A 36 -4.06 -0.94 -1.95
CA LEU A 36 -3.50 -1.57 -3.15
C LEU A 36 -2.58 -2.72 -2.74
N HIS A 37 -2.82 -3.89 -3.30
CA HIS A 37 -2.00 -5.07 -3.08
C HIS A 37 -0.63 -4.92 -3.75
N THR A 38 0.42 -4.74 -2.96
CA THR A 38 1.80 -4.56 -3.43
C THR A 38 2.65 -5.83 -3.53
N GLY A 39 2.07 -7.02 -3.33
CA GLY A 39 2.83 -8.28 -3.39
C GLY A 39 3.46 -8.59 -4.75
N ALA A 40 2.77 -8.36 -5.87
CA ALA A 40 3.36 -8.54 -7.20
C ALA A 40 4.57 -7.61 -7.42
N PHE A 41 4.47 -6.36 -6.98
CA PHE A 41 5.60 -5.43 -6.92
C PHE A 41 6.74 -5.97 -6.04
N ALA A 42 6.44 -6.45 -4.84
CA ALA A 42 7.45 -6.95 -3.91
C ALA A 42 8.20 -8.18 -4.47
N GLU A 43 7.51 -9.06 -5.18
CA GLU A 43 8.12 -10.19 -5.89
C GLU A 43 8.96 -9.73 -7.09
N ALA A 44 8.47 -8.76 -7.86
CA ALA A 44 9.15 -8.22 -9.03
C ALA A 44 10.50 -7.57 -8.70
N CYS A 45 10.65 -6.98 -7.52
CA CYS A 45 11.94 -6.47 -7.01
C CYS A 45 13.05 -7.54 -6.95
N TYR A 46 12.71 -8.83 -6.89
CA TYR A 46 13.67 -9.94 -6.92
C TYR A 46 13.91 -10.51 -8.32
N VAL A 47 13.04 -10.18 -9.29
CA VAL A 47 13.16 -10.65 -10.68
C VAL A 47 14.11 -9.76 -11.47
N GLY A 48 13.95 -8.43 -11.35
CA GLY A 48 14.83 -7.47 -11.99
C GLY A 48 14.17 -6.11 -12.25
N PRO A 49 14.96 -5.10 -12.68
CA PRO A 49 14.50 -3.72 -12.79
C PRO A 49 13.29 -3.53 -13.71
N ASP A 50 13.23 -4.24 -14.84
CA ASP A 50 12.12 -4.11 -15.80
C ASP A 50 10.79 -4.63 -15.22
N ALA A 51 10.84 -5.72 -14.45
CA ALA A 51 9.66 -6.28 -13.78
C ALA A 51 9.20 -5.36 -12.64
N GLU A 52 10.14 -4.84 -11.85
CA GLU A 52 9.86 -3.86 -10.80
C GLU A 52 9.18 -2.61 -11.40
N GLU A 53 9.73 -2.05 -12.48
CA GLU A 53 9.22 -0.86 -13.15
C GLU A 53 7.77 -1.06 -13.63
N ALA A 54 7.47 -2.22 -14.23
CA ALA A 54 6.14 -2.55 -14.70
C ALA A 54 5.10 -2.54 -13.56
N GLU A 55 5.43 -3.12 -12.41
CA GLU A 55 4.52 -3.16 -11.26
C GLU A 55 4.41 -1.80 -10.55
N VAL A 56 5.49 -1.01 -10.49
CA VAL A 56 5.44 0.38 -10.01
C VAL A 56 4.49 1.21 -10.89
N GLN A 57 4.61 1.10 -12.22
CA GLN A 57 3.74 1.85 -13.13
C GLN A 57 2.27 1.44 -13.02
N ARG A 58 2.01 0.16 -12.76
CA ARG A 58 0.68 -0.37 -12.49
C ARG A 58 0.09 0.22 -11.21
N LEU A 59 0.88 0.29 -10.13
CA LEU A 59 0.48 0.91 -8.87
C LEU A 59 0.23 2.42 -9.01
N ILE A 60 1.08 3.13 -9.75
CA ILE A 60 0.89 4.57 -10.05
C ILE A 60 -0.45 4.81 -10.75
N THR A 61 -0.73 4.00 -11.78
CA THR A 61 -1.98 4.12 -12.57
C THR A 61 -3.20 3.88 -11.68
N ALA A 62 -3.17 2.82 -10.85
CA ALA A 62 -4.23 2.50 -9.91
C ALA A 62 -4.44 3.58 -8.85
N ALA A 63 -3.36 4.10 -8.25
CA ALA A 63 -3.43 5.14 -7.23
C ALA A 63 -4.02 6.45 -7.78
N ASN A 64 -3.62 6.86 -8.99
CA ASN A 64 -4.20 8.02 -9.68
C ASN A 64 -5.69 7.84 -9.94
N GLN A 65 -6.11 6.68 -10.45
CA GLN A 65 -7.53 6.41 -10.70
C GLN A 65 -8.34 6.46 -9.39
N ALA A 66 -7.87 5.80 -8.34
CA ALA A 66 -8.54 5.78 -7.05
C ALA A 66 -8.66 7.20 -6.45
N HIS A 67 -7.59 8.00 -6.56
CA HIS A 67 -7.60 9.39 -6.12
C HIS A 67 -8.56 10.27 -6.94
N GLN A 68 -8.62 10.11 -8.26
CA GLN A 68 -9.57 10.82 -9.13
C GLN A 68 -11.02 10.50 -8.82
N LEU A 69 -11.28 9.24 -8.46
CA LEU A 69 -12.57 8.90 -7.92
C LEU A 69 -12.73 9.64 -6.57
N GLY A 70 -11.71 9.73 -5.74
CA GLY A 70 -11.75 10.39 -4.41
C GLY A 70 -11.72 9.36 -3.28
N LEU A 71 -11.19 8.17 -3.56
CA LEU A 71 -10.83 7.18 -2.57
C LEU A 71 -9.48 7.59 -1.97
N LYS A 72 -9.32 7.40 -0.67
CA LYS A 72 -8.00 7.45 -0.04
C LYS A 72 -7.27 6.13 -0.31
N VAL A 73 -5.97 6.19 -0.55
CA VAL A 73 -5.19 5.03 -1.04
C VAL A 73 -4.16 4.63 0.00
N ASN A 74 -4.22 3.39 0.45
CA ASN A 74 -3.20 2.75 1.28
C ASN A 74 -2.45 1.69 0.44
N ALA A 75 -1.34 1.19 0.97
CA ALA A 75 -0.61 0.03 0.42
C ALA A 75 0.18 -0.67 1.55
N GLY A 76 0.94 -1.73 1.29
CA GLY A 76 1.88 -2.25 2.30
C GLY A 76 2.23 -3.74 2.23
N HIS A 77 1.44 -4.56 1.54
CA HIS A 77 1.69 -6.00 1.42
C HIS A 77 3.06 -6.29 0.76
N GLY A 78 3.94 -7.01 1.46
CA GLY A 78 5.27 -7.36 0.93
C GLY A 78 6.30 -6.22 0.97
N ILE A 79 5.95 -5.04 1.46
CA ILE A 79 6.91 -3.95 1.66
C ILE A 79 7.90 -4.31 2.78
N ASN A 80 9.16 -4.00 2.56
CA ASN A 80 10.28 -4.32 3.44
C ASN A 80 11.36 -3.22 3.42
N TYR A 81 12.41 -3.41 4.22
CA TYR A 81 13.47 -2.42 4.43
C TYR A 81 14.31 -2.10 3.19
N THR A 82 14.23 -2.91 2.13
CA THR A 82 15.02 -2.72 0.91
C THR A 82 14.19 -2.20 -0.26
N ASN A 83 12.90 -2.55 -0.35
CA ASN A 83 12.03 -2.14 -1.46
C ASN A 83 11.16 -0.91 -1.15
N ILE A 84 11.04 -0.50 0.12
CA ILE A 84 10.16 0.61 0.51
C ILE A 84 10.42 1.91 -0.25
N ARG A 85 11.68 2.21 -0.60
CA ARG A 85 11.99 3.43 -1.35
C ARG A 85 11.37 3.47 -2.74
N GLN A 86 11.13 2.33 -3.37
CA GLN A 86 10.55 2.28 -4.71
C GLN A 86 9.05 2.63 -4.70
N ILE A 87 8.36 2.34 -3.58
CA ILE A 87 6.94 2.69 -3.44
C ILE A 87 6.72 4.20 -3.40
N TYR A 88 7.77 5.01 -3.16
CA TYR A 88 7.65 6.46 -3.07
C TYR A 88 7.27 7.11 -4.40
N ARG A 89 7.41 6.38 -5.50
CA ARG A 89 6.99 6.80 -6.83
C ARG A 89 5.47 6.71 -7.00
N VAL A 90 4.78 5.96 -6.14
CA VAL A 90 3.32 5.83 -6.16
C VAL A 90 2.71 7.06 -5.46
N PRO A 91 1.92 7.88 -6.17
CA PRO A 91 1.34 9.08 -5.59
C PRO A 91 0.14 8.77 -4.71
N HIS A 92 -0.30 9.75 -3.93
CA HIS A 92 -1.55 9.73 -3.16
C HIS A 92 -1.66 8.66 -2.06
N LEU A 93 -0.56 8.01 -1.68
CA LEU A 93 -0.59 7.08 -0.55
C LEU A 93 -0.76 7.84 0.76
N VAL A 94 -1.76 7.45 1.53
CA VAL A 94 -2.08 8.00 2.85
C VAL A 94 -1.35 7.21 3.94
N GLU A 95 -1.27 5.88 3.80
CA GLU A 95 -0.71 4.98 4.80
C GLU A 95 -0.05 3.74 4.17
N LEU A 96 1.01 3.24 4.81
CA LEU A 96 1.65 1.96 4.50
C LEU A 96 1.44 0.95 5.65
N ASN A 97 0.64 -0.08 5.42
CA ASN A 97 0.34 -1.16 6.37
C ASN A 97 1.36 -2.30 6.22
N ILE A 98 2.42 -2.27 7.02
CA ILE A 98 3.56 -3.18 6.94
C ILE A 98 3.57 -4.13 8.13
N GLY A 99 3.59 -5.45 7.89
CA GLY A 99 3.53 -6.48 8.93
C GLY A 99 4.76 -7.39 8.98
N HIS A 100 4.78 -8.40 8.11
CA HIS A 100 5.76 -9.50 8.17
C HIS A 100 7.22 -9.03 8.25
N SER A 101 7.62 -8.05 7.43
CA SER A 101 9.01 -7.57 7.40
C SER A 101 9.45 -6.94 8.72
N ILE A 102 8.58 -6.18 9.39
CA ILE A 102 8.84 -5.61 10.73
C ILE A 102 8.99 -6.72 11.77
N ILE A 103 8.09 -7.69 11.78
CA ILE A 103 8.16 -8.82 12.73
C ILE A 103 9.43 -9.64 12.50
N SER A 104 9.75 -9.97 11.25
CA SER A 104 10.97 -10.70 10.91
C SER A 104 12.24 -9.95 11.33
N ARG A 105 12.29 -8.62 11.14
CA ARG A 105 13.38 -7.78 11.64
C ARG A 105 13.44 -7.79 13.17
N SER A 106 12.29 -7.72 13.84
CA SER A 106 12.20 -7.65 15.30
C SER A 106 12.81 -8.86 16.04
N VAL A 107 12.89 -10.03 15.39
CA VAL A 107 13.55 -11.22 15.96
C VAL A 107 15.04 -10.97 16.22
N THR A 108 15.67 -10.05 15.48
CA THR A 108 17.09 -9.73 15.59
C THR A 108 17.38 -8.48 16.41
N VAL A 109 16.51 -7.46 16.35
CA VAL A 109 16.77 -6.13 16.94
C VAL A 109 15.72 -5.70 17.99
N GLY A 110 14.69 -6.50 18.22
CA GLY A 110 13.53 -6.13 19.03
C GLY A 110 12.51 -5.27 18.27
N ILE A 111 11.23 -5.32 18.71
CA ILE A 111 10.11 -4.68 18.00
C ILE A 111 10.20 -3.16 17.94
N VAL A 112 10.69 -2.53 19.02
CA VAL A 112 10.83 -1.06 19.09
C VAL A 112 11.81 -0.57 18.03
N GLN A 113 12.99 -1.18 17.95
CA GLN A 113 14.00 -0.81 16.96
C GLN A 113 13.53 -1.12 15.53
N ALA A 114 12.90 -2.28 15.30
CA ALA A 114 12.38 -2.63 13.97
C ALA A 114 11.39 -1.59 13.42
N VAL A 115 10.45 -1.13 14.26
CA VAL A 115 9.49 -0.08 13.88
C VAL A 115 10.19 1.26 13.64
N GLN A 116 11.13 1.65 14.51
CA GLN A 116 11.88 2.90 14.36
C GLN A 116 12.72 2.94 13.08
N GLU A 117 13.35 1.82 12.71
CA GLU A 117 14.10 1.69 11.46
C GLU A 117 13.18 1.86 10.24
N MET A 118 12.00 1.22 10.24
CA MET A 118 11.03 1.35 9.15
C MET A 118 10.52 2.79 9.02
N LEU A 119 10.14 3.41 10.14
CA LEU A 119 9.75 4.82 10.17
C LEU A 119 10.89 5.74 9.71
N GLY A 120 12.14 5.40 10.04
CA GLY A 120 13.34 6.10 9.58
C GLY A 120 13.46 6.10 8.06
N LEU A 121 13.23 4.95 7.41
CA LEU A 121 13.20 4.85 5.95
C LEU A 121 12.05 5.68 5.36
N MET A 122 10.88 5.69 6.00
CA MET A 122 9.68 6.42 5.57
C MET A 122 9.81 7.95 5.63
N LYS A 123 10.78 8.51 6.37
CA LYS A 123 10.97 9.97 6.48
C LYS A 123 11.20 10.67 5.13
N GLU A 124 11.73 9.94 4.15
CA GLU A 124 12.00 10.45 2.81
C GLU A 124 10.74 10.51 1.93
N TYR A 125 9.67 9.80 2.30
CA TYR A 125 8.40 9.89 1.59
C TYR A 125 7.69 11.20 1.94
N LYS A 126 7.70 12.15 1.00
CA LYS A 126 6.95 13.40 1.12
C LYS A 126 5.61 13.23 0.40
N GLN A 127 4.52 13.29 1.17
CA GLN A 127 3.16 13.39 0.64
C GLN A 127 2.93 14.75 -0.02
#